data_AF-A0A7X7ETU1-F1
#
_entry.id   AF-A0A7X7ETU1-F1
#
_cell.length_a   1.000
_cell.length_b   1.000
_cell.length_c   1.000
_cell.angle_alpha   90.00
_cell.angle_beta   90.00
_cell.angle_gamma   90.00
#
_symmetry.space_group_name_H-M   'P 1'
#
loop_
_entity.id
_entity.type
_entity.pdbx_description
1 polymer ?
#
loop_
_entity_poly.entity_id
_entity_poly.type
_entity_poly.pdbx_seq_one_letter_code
_entity_poly.pdbx_strand_id
1 'polypeptide(L)'
;MYTEKVDLGERSYNIYIDGGLLSELGAYLRKVVPSNKAVLITDQTVYRLHGKNAEKSLRNSGYEVIGYIIEPGDRSKSLEVASEIYNVLYEANVERSNPMIALGGGVVGDLTGFVAGTWLRGVPFVQVPTT
;
A
#
# COMPACT_ATOMS: atom_id res chain seq x y z
N MET A 1 -5.40 20.56 -6.20
CA MET A 1 -5.61 19.62 -5.10
C MET A 1 -7.06 19.58 -4.67
N TYR A 2 -7.75 18.48 -4.96
CA TYR A 2 -9.07 18.15 -4.40
C TYR A 2 -8.89 17.20 -3.22
N THR A 3 -9.72 17.36 -2.18
CA THR A 3 -9.70 16.49 -1.00
C THR A 3 -11.13 16.19 -0.58
N GLU A 4 -11.45 14.91 -0.48
CA GLU A 4 -12.74 14.43 0.01
C GLU A 4 -12.54 13.75 1.36
N LYS A 5 -13.33 14.12 2.38
CA LYS A 5 -13.31 13.42 3.66
C LYS A 5 -14.41 12.37 3.66
N VAL A 6 -14.04 11.11 3.85
CA VAL A 6 -15.00 10.02 4.07
C VAL A 6 -15.27 9.93 5.57
N ASP A 7 -16.51 10.20 5.98
CA ASP A 7 -16.92 10.15 7.38
C ASP A 7 -17.31 8.72 7.80
N LEU A 8 -16.45 8.11 8.61
CA LEU A 8 -16.62 6.75 9.15
C LEU A 8 -16.37 6.73 10.67
N GLY A 9 -16.61 7.86 11.35
CA GLY A 9 -16.28 8.03 12.77
C GLY A 9 -14.78 7.99 13.02
N GLU A 10 -14.33 7.14 13.95
CA GLU A 10 -12.90 6.99 14.27
C GLU A 10 -12.04 6.52 13.09
N ARG A 11 -12.65 5.94 12.05
CA ARG A 11 -11.96 5.45 10.85
C ARG A 11 -12.06 6.41 9.67
N SER A 12 -12.48 7.65 9.90
CA SER A 12 -12.57 8.66 8.86
C SER A 12 -11.20 8.90 8.21
N TYR A 13 -11.17 9.08 6.90
CA TYR A 13 -9.94 9.32 6.15
C TYR A 13 -10.19 10.30 5.00
N ASN A 14 -9.09 10.89 4.50
CA ASN A 14 -9.11 11.79 3.36
C ASN A 14 -8.72 11.02 2.09
N ILE A 15 -9.46 11.29 1.00
CA ILE A 15 -9.09 10.94 -0.36
C ILE A 15 -8.45 12.18 -0.98
N TYR A 16 -7.19 12.07 -1.41
CA TYR A 16 -6.47 13.14 -2.09
C TYR A 16 -6.48 12.89 -3.59
N ILE A 17 -6.90 13.89 -4.37
CA ILE A 17 -6.97 13.80 -5.84
C ILE A 17 -6.26 15.01 -6.43
N ASP A 18 -5.10 14.78 -7.04
CA ASP A 18 -4.33 15.79 -7.77
C ASP A 18 -3.33 15.16 -8.73
N GLY A 19 -2.86 15.96 -9.69
CA GLY A 19 -1.75 15.58 -10.55
C GLY A 19 -0.43 15.53 -9.77
N GLY A 20 0.35 14.47 -9.98
CA GLY A 20 1.69 14.35 -9.40
C GLY A 20 1.78 13.82 -7.97
N LEU A 21 0.66 13.49 -7.31
CA LEU A 21 0.65 13.01 -5.92
C LEU A 21 1.56 11.81 -5.64
N LEU A 22 1.82 10.96 -6.65
CA LEU A 22 2.68 9.79 -6.49
C LEU A 22 4.12 10.16 -6.08
N SER A 23 4.64 11.30 -6.54
CA SER A 23 5.98 11.77 -6.13
C SER A 23 6.00 12.25 -4.68
N GLU A 24 4.85 12.59 -4.12
CA GLU A 24 4.66 13.04 -2.74
C GLU A 24 4.07 11.96 -1.82
N LEU A 25 3.82 10.74 -2.34
CA LEU A 25 3.20 9.64 -1.61
C LEU A 25 3.82 9.43 -0.22
N GLY A 26 5.15 9.36 -0.14
CA GLY A 26 5.84 9.16 1.14
C GLY A 26 5.64 10.30 2.12
N ALA A 27 5.56 11.55 1.63
CA ALA A 27 5.35 12.72 2.47
C ALA A 27 3.92 12.76 3.04
N TYR A 28 2.92 12.38 2.24
CA TYR A 28 1.55 12.20 2.73
C TYR A 28 1.46 11.06 3.73
N LEU A 29 2.04 9.91 3.40
CA LEU A 29 2.02 8.73 4.27
C LEU A 29 2.67 9.03 5.62
N ARG A 30 3.78 9.77 5.64
CA ARG A 30 4.48 10.12 6.88
C ARG A 30 3.65 10.93 7.87
N LYS A 31 2.74 11.77 7.36
CA LYS A 31 1.84 12.58 8.19
C LYS A 31 0.79 11.73 8.91
N VAL A 32 0.42 10.59 8.34
CA VAL A 32 -0.68 9.75 8.85
C VAL A 32 -0.20 8.44 9.49
N VAL A 33 0.90 7.86 9.00
CA VAL A 33 1.48 6.60 9.51
C VAL A 33 3.01 6.75 9.61
N PRO A 34 3.54 7.45 10.62
CA PRO A 34 4.98 7.52 10.85
C PRO A 34 5.51 6.14 11.24
N SER A 35 6.40 5.57 10.42
CA SER A 35 6.94 4.22 10.59
C SER A 35 8.35 4.12 9.99
N ASN A 36 9.12 3.10 10.39
CA ASN A 36 10.43 2.79 9.81
C ASN A 36 10.31 2.04 8.47
N LYS A 37 9.28 1.20 8.30
CA LYS A 37 9.04 0.40 7.09
C LYS A 37 7.70 0.74 6.45
N ALA A 38 7.57 0.47 5.16
CA ALA A 38 6.31 0.46 4.43
C ALA A 38 6.31 -0.70 3.43
N VAL A 39 5.20 -1.43 3.34
CA VAL A 39 5.03 -2.54 2.41
C VAL A 39 4.29 -2.05 1.18
N LEU A 40 4.88 -2.18 -0.01
CA LEU A 40 4.28 -1.79 -1.28
C LEU A 40 3.87 -3.04 -2.06
N ILE A 41 2.56 -3.22 -2.24
CA ILE A 41 1.98 -4.29 -3.06
C ILE A 41 1.46 -3.67 -4.36
N THR A 42 1.81 -4.28 -5.50
CA THR A 42 1.42 -3.82 -6.84
C THR A 42 1.42 -4.98 -7.81
N ASP A 43 0.77 -4.84 -8.97
CA ASP A 43 0.96 -5.78 -10.07
C ASP A 43 2.12 -5.38 -11.00
N GLN A 44 2.55 -6.31 -11.85
CA GLN A 44 3.66 -6.09 -12.79
C GLN A 44 3.45 -4.92 -13.77
N THR A 45 2.23 -4.71 -14.26
CA THR A 45 1.93 -3.63 -15.21
C THR A 45 2.05 -2.29 -14.52
N VAL A 46 1.42 -2.15 -13.36
CA VAL A 46 1.47 -0.92 -12.55
C VAL A 46 2.88 -0.65 -12.03
N TYR A 47 3.62 -1.69 -11.61
CA TYR A 47 5.00 -1.52 -11.14
C TYR A 47 5.90 -0.91 -12.22
N ARG A 48 5.75 -1.38 -13.48
CA ARG A 48 6.53 -0.88 -14.62
C ARG A 48 6.30 0.61 -14.87
N LEU A 49 5.07 1.09 -14.67
CA LEU A 49 4.67 2.47 -14.93
C LEU A 49 4.93 3.41 -13.74
N HIS A 50 4.67 2.92 -12.52
CA HIS A 50 4.52 3.76 -11.33
C HIS A 50 5.35 3.29 -10.12
N GLY A 51 5.71 2.00 -10.06
CA GLY A 51 6.36 1.38 -8.91
C GLY A 51 7.63 2.10 -8.46
N LYS A 52 8.57 2.33 -9.40
CA LYS A 52 9.84 3.02 -9.08
C LYS A 52 9.65 4.43 -8.50
N ASN A 53 8.64 5.16 -9.00
CA ASN A 53 8.35 6.52 -8.50
C ASN A 53 7.74 6.46 -7.09
N ALA A 54 6.83 5.51 -6.83
CA ALA A 54 6.26 5.28 -5.52
C ALA A 54 7.34 4.92 -4.48
N GLU A 55 8.19 3.93 -4.81
CA GLU A 55 9.27 3.52 -3.91
C GLU A 55 10.25 4.67 -3.63
N LYS A 56 10.60 5.45 -4.66
CA LYS A 56 11.48 6.62 -4.49
C LYS A 56 10.87 7.65 -3.54
N SER A 57 9.58 7.96 -3.69
CA SER A 57 8.87 8.89 -2.80
C SER A 57 8.87 8.40 -1.35
N LEU A 58 8.58 7.11 -1.15
CA LEU A 58 8.60 6.46 0.17
C LEU A 58 9.99 6.48 0.81
N ARG A 59 11.03 6.06 0.07
CA ARG A 59 12.42 6.06 0.57
C ARG A 59 12.90 7.46 0.92
N ASN A 60 12.59 8.46 0.09
CA ASN A 60 12.91 9.87 0.38
C ASN A 60 12.24 10.40 1.65
N SER A 61 11.15 9.75 2.09
CA SER A 61 10.42 10.09 3.31
C SER A 61 10.85 9.24 4.52
N GLY A 62 11.96 8.51 4.39
CA GLY A 62 12.58 7.76 5.47
C GLY A 62 12.00 6.37 5.72
N TYR A 63 11.26 5.80 4.76
CA TYR A 63 10.80 4.41 4.84
C TYR A 63 11.83 3.45 4.22
N GLU A 64 12.10 2.36 4.90
CA GLU A 64 12.53 1.12 4.26
C GLU A 64 11.33 0.52 3.51
N VAL A 65 11.47 0.28 2.21
CA VAL A 65 10.37 -0.18 1.36
C VAL A 65 10.49 -1.66 1.08
N ILE A 66 9.51 -2.44 1.51
CA ILE A 66 9.37 -3.87 1.25
C ILE A 66 8.38 -4.04 0.10
N GLY A 67 8.85 -4.48 -1.06
CA GLY A 67 8.03 -4.63 -2.26
C GLY A 67 7.58 -6.07 -2.48
N TYR A 68 6.34 -6.26 -2.93
CA TYR A 68 5.89 -7.52 -3.51
C TYR A 68 5.04 -7.26 -4.75
N ILE A 69 5.41 -7.91 -5.86
CA ILE A 69 4.81 -7.70 -7.18
C ILE A 69 3.98 -8.92 -7.52
N ILE A 70 2.67 -8.74 -7.67
CA ILE A 70 1.75 -9.80 -8.08
C ILE A 70 1.73 -9.97 -9.60
N GLU A 71 1.48 -11.20 -10.05
CA GLU A 71 1.07 -11.45 -11.43
C GLU A 71 -0.26 -10.73 -11.73
N PRO A 72 -0.42 -10.11 -12.92
CA PRO A 72 -1.65 -9.44 -13.27
C PRO A 72 -2.82 -10.42 -13.50
N GLY A 73 -4.02 -10.04 -13.06
CA GLY A 73 -5.28 -10.76 -13.31
C GLY A 73 -5.99 -11.26 -12.05
N ASP A 74 -7.28 -11.56 -12.18
CA ASP A 74 -8.16 -11.93 -11.04
C ASP A 74 -7.74 -13.20 -10.30
N ARG A 75 -7.00 -14.11 -10.96
CA ARG A 75 -6.50 -15.33 -10.33
C ARG A 75 -5.54 -15.03 -9.17
N SER A 76 -4.89 -13.87 -9.19
CA SER A 76 -4.01 -13.43 -8.11
C SER A 76 -4.78 -13.00 -6.85
N LYS A 77 -6.10 -12.80 -6.95
CA LYS A 77 -6.98 -12.56 -5.79
C LYS A 77 -7.30 -13.89 -5.10
N SER A 78 -6.27 -14.51 -4.51
CA SER A 78 -6.37 -15.83 -3.91
C SER A 78 -5.66 -15.91 -2.55
N LEU A 79 -6.00 -16.93 -1.75
CA LEU A 79 -5.38 -17.16 -0.45
C LEU A 79 -3.93 -17.64 -0.58
N GLU A 80 -3.59 -18.27 -1.70
CA GLU A 80 -2.22 -18.67 -2.03
C GLU A 80 -1.33 -17.44 -2.14
N VAL A 81 -1.73 -16.43 -2.92
CA VAL A 81 -0.96 -15.18 -3.03
C VAL A 81 -0.93 -14.41 -1.70
N ALA A 82 -2.05 -14.41 -0.95
CA ALA A 82 -2.04 -13.83 0.41
C ALA A 82 -1.02 -14.53 1.32
N SER A 83 -0.89 -15.85 1.22
CA SER A 83 0.11 -16.63 1.96
C SER A 83 1.54 -16.28 1.57
N GLU A 84 1.80 -16.05 0.29
CA GLU A 84 3.11 -15.57 -0.18
C GLU A 84 3.45 -14.19 0.39
N ILE A 85 2.47 -13.28 0.41
CA ILE A 85 2.65 -11.97 1.03
C ILE A 85 2.97 -12.14 2.52
N TYR A 86 2.27 -13.00 3.26
CA TYR A 86 2.58 -13.25 4.68
C TYR A 86 4.02 -13.72 4.90
N ASN A 87 4.58 -14.54 4.02
CA ASN A 87 5.98 -14.95 4.11
C ASN A 87 6.92 -13.76 3.97
N VAL A 88 6.66 -12.87 3.00
CA VAL A 88 7.44 -11.63 2.82
C VAL A 88 7.36 -10.74 4.06
N LEU A 89 6.16 -10.59 4.64
CA LEU A 89 5.97 -9.79 5.84
C LEU A 89 6.72 -10.38 7.05
N TYR A 90 6.72 -11.71 7.18
CA TYR A 90 7.43 -12.41 8.23
C TYR A 90 8.95 -12.25 8.09
N GLU A 91 9.50 -12.53 6.91
CA GLU A 91 10.95 -12.40 6.63
C GLU A 91 11.45 -10.98 6.82
N ALA A 92 10.65 -9.99 6.40
CA ALA A 92 10.98 -8.58 6.55
C ALA A 92 10.71 -8.04 7.96
N ASN A 93 10.27 -8.86 8.93
CA ASN A 93 9.92 -8.43 10.28
C ASN A 93 8.98 -7.22 10.27
N VAL A 94 7.85 -7.34 9.56
CA VAL A 94 6.83 -6.28 9.47
C VAL A 94 5.99 -6.25 10.75
N GLU A 95 6.01 -5.11 11.42
CA GLU A 95 5.34 -4.87 12.69
C GLU A 95 3.97 -4.23 12.51
N ARG A 96 3.18 -4.18 13.60
CA ARG A 96 1.81 -3.65 13.59
C ARG A 96 1.71 -2.17 13.20
N SER A 97 2.78 -1.40 13.38
CA SER A 97 2.88 0.02 13.03
C SER A 97 3.23 0.27 11.56
N ASN A 98 3.67 -0.76 10.83
CA ASN A 98 4.12 -0.60 9.45
C ASN A 98 2.91 -0.62 8.50
N PRO A 99 2.74 0.40 7.63
CA PRO A 99 1.64 0.44 6.68
C PRO A 99 1.85 -0.54 5.52
N MET A 100 0.74 -1.10 5.04
CA MET A 100 0.64 -1.72 3.72
C MET A 100 0.00 -0.75 2.73
N ILE A 101 0.59 -0.65 1.55
CA ILE A 101 0.21 0.26 0.48
C ILE A 101 -0.18 -0.58 -0.73
N ALA A 102 -1.43 -0.43 -1.19
CA ALA A 102 -1.91 -1.00 -2.44
C ALA A 102 -1.72 0.02 -3.57
N LEU A 103 -0.74 -0.20 -4.44
CA LEU A 103 -0.57 0.57 -5.67
C LEU A 103 -1.09 -0.25 -6.85
N GLY A 104 -2.28 0.07 -7.34
CA GLY A 104 -2.87 -0.64 -8.48
C GLY A 104 -4.39 -0.54 -8.52
N GLY A 105 -5.02 -1.42 -9.32
CA GLY A 105 -6.47 -1.50 -9.42
C GLY A 105 -7.13 -2.30 -8.30
N GLY A 106 -8.43 -2.62 -8.48
CA GLY A 106 -9.24 -3.32 -7.47
C GLY A 106 -8.69 -4.66 -7.00
N VAL A 107 -8.03 -5.43 -7.87
CA VAL A 107 -7.40 -6.71 -7.51
C VAL A 107 -6.29 -6.52 -6.47
N VAL A 108 -5.38 -5.58 -6.71
CA VAL A 108 -4.29 -5.23 -5.78
C VAL A 108 -4.89 -4.67 -4.49
N GLY A 109 -5.88 -3.78 -4.61
CA GLY A 109 -6.57 -3.15 -3.48
C GLY A 109 -7.22 -4.17 -2.54
N ASP A 110 -8.01 -5.10 -3.07
CA ASP A 110 -8.72 -6.11 -2.29
C ASP A 110 -7.77 -7.09 -1.61
N LEU A 111 -6.78 -7.61 -2.36
CA LEU A 111 -5.81 -8.55 -1.81
C LEU A 111 -4.99 -7.90 -0.69
N THR A 112 -4.46 -6.71 -0.94
CA THR A 112 -3.65 -5.98 0.05
C THR A 112 -4.49 -5.59 1.25
N GLY A 113 -5.73 -5.12 1.04
CA GLY A 113 -6.65 -4.77 2.13
C GLY A 113 -6.99 -5.96 3.01
N PHE A 114 -7.20 -7.14 2.40
CA PHE A 114 -7.41 -8.39 3.13
C PHE A 114 -6.19 -8.75 3.98
N VAL A 115 -4.99 -8.81 3.38
CA VAL A 115 -3.74 -9.10 4.09
C VAL A 115 -3.48 -8.09 5.21
N ALA A 116 -3.72 -6.80 4.97
CA ALA A 116 -3.54 -5.75 5.97
C ALA A 116 -4.51 -5.89 7.15
N GLY A 117 -5.74 -6.34 6.89
CA GLY A 117 -6.74 -6.59 7.93
C GLY A 117 -6.46 -7.82 8.80
N THR A 118 -5.77 -8.82 8.25
CA THR A 118 -5.51 -10.12 8.93
C THR A 118 -4.11 -10.19 9.55
N TRP A 119 -3.11 -9.55 8.95
CA TRP A 119 -1.73 -9.53 9.46
C TRP A 119 -1.68 -8.87 10.84
N LEU A 120 -1.15 -9.58 11.85
CA LEU A 120 -1.09 -9.13 13.24
C LEU A 120 -2.43 -8.58 13.78
N ARG A 121 -3.56 -9.11 13.27
CA ARG A 121 -4.93 -8.65 13.57
C ARG A 121 -5.20 -7.19 13.17
N GLY A 122 -4.55 -6.72 12.11
CA GLY A 122 -4.76 -5.40 11.54
C GLY A 122 -3.54 -4.50 11.65
N VAL A 123 -3.14 -3.94 10.51
CA VAL A 123 -2.13 -2.89 10.38
C VAL A 123 -2.67 -1.72 9.54
N PRO A 124 -2.01 -0.54 9.54
CA PRO A 124 -2.44 0.57 8.71
C PRO A 124 -2.45 0.20 7.22
N PHE A 125 -3.51 0.60 6.52
CA PHE A 125 -3.72 0.29 5.11
C PHE A 125 -3.94 1.57 4.32
N VAL A 126 -3.25 1.71 3.19
CA VAL A 126 -3.35 2.88 2.30
C VAL A 126 -3.59 2.42 0.87
N GLN A 127 -4.59 3.02 0.23
CA GLN A 127 -4.90 2.79 -1.18
C GLN A 127 -4.30 3.88 -2.06
N VAL A 128 -3.67 3.47 -3.16
CA VAL A 128 -3.21 4.31 -4.27
C VAL A 128 -3.84 3.74 -5.55
N PRO A 129 -5.16 3.94 -5.74
CA PRO A 129 -5.90 3.31 -6.82
C PRO A 129 -5.49 3.87 -8.19
N THR A 130 -5.33 3.00 -9.17
CA THR A 130 -4.94 3.39 -10.55
C THR A 130 -6.02 3.16 -11.61
N THR A 131 -7.19 2.64 -11.21
CA THR A 131 -8.37 2.37 -12.06
C THR A 131 -9.65 2.50 -11.27
#